data_AF-A0A1A5D7J7-F1
#
_entry.id   AF-A0A1A5D7J7-F1
#
_cell.length_a   1.000
_cell.length_b   1.000
_cell.length_c   1.000
_cell.angle_alpha   90.00
_cell.angle_beta   90.00
_cell.angle_gamma   90.00
#
_symmetry.space_group_name_H-M   'P 1'
#
loop_
_entity.id
_entity.type
_entity.pdbx_description
1 polymer ?
#
loop_
_entity_poly.entity_id
_entity_poly.type
_entity_poly.pdbx_seq_one_letter_code
_entity_poly.pdbx_strand_id
1 'polypeptide(L)'
;MTNSNNLIVLPSNTHPVEIPAADGQPGLTLTWPIPTQPAADQGILLAESWLAGEADGYLWTRLVHGRIEHMDNWRRMAFEIGFLTRLQQRLGRMPE
;
A
#
# COMPACT_ATOMS: atom_id res chain seq x y z
N MET A 1 -33.93 -23.33 -5.28
CA MET A 1 -32.51 -23.71 -5.29
C MET A 1 -31.91 -23.29 -6.63
N THR A 2 -31.26 -22.14 -6.66
CA THR A 2 -30.18 -21.80 -7.60
C THR A 2 -29.54 -20.53 -7.05
N ASN A 3 -28.32 -20.67 -6.53
CA ASN A 3 -27.55 -19.58 -5.93
C ASN A 3 -27.16 -18.58 -7.01
N SER A 4 -27.66 -17.36 -6.90
CA SER A 4 -27.18 -16.21 -7.64
C SER A 4 -25.76 -15.88 -7.18
N ASN A 5 -24.77 -16.40 -7.90
CA ASN A 5 -23.40 -15.92 -7.80
C ASN A 5 -23.37 -14.45 -8.23
N ASN A 6 -23.38 -13.55 -7.24
CA ASN A 6 -22.97 -12.16 -7.40
C ASN A 6 -21.49 -12.12 -7.78
N LEU A 7 -21.19 -12.38 -9.06
CA LEU A 7 -19.91 -12.02 -9.63
C LEU A 7 -19.91 -10.50 -9.78
N ILE A 8 -19.24 -9.81 -8.87
CA ILE A 8 -18.86 -8.41 -9.09
C ILE A 8 -17.93 -8.44 -10.30
N VAL A 9 -18.47 -8.08 -11.47
CA VAL A 9 -17.66 -7.85 -12.67
C VAL A 9 -16.81 -6.62 -12.37
N LEU A 10 -15.57 -6.85 -11.92
CA LEU A 10 -14.58 -5.79 -11.83
C LEU A 10 -14.45 -5.17 -13.23
N PRO A 11 -14.44 -3.82 -13.36
CA PRO A 11 -14.30 -3.20 -14.66
C PRO A 11 -13.03 -3.73 -15.33
N SER A 12 -13.11 -4.11 -16.61
CA SER A 12 -12.07 -4.87 -17.33
C SER A 12 -10.69 -4.20 -17.40
N ASN A 13 -10.57 -2.94 -16.96
CA ASN A 13 -9.34 -2.16 -16.90
C ASN A 13 -9.03 -1.76 -15.45
N THR A 14 -8.96 -2.72 -14.55
CA THR A 14 -8.42 -2.47 -13.22
C THR A 14 -7.02 -3.03 -13.08
N HIS A 15 -6.21 -2.32 -12.31
CA HIS A 15 -4.83 -2.67 -12.04
C HIS A 15 -4.71 -3.07 -10.57
N PRO A 16 -4.36 -4.33 -10.27
CA PRO A 16 -4.12 -4.73 -8.89
C PRO A 16 -2.90 -4.00 -8.35
N VAL A 17 -2.94 -3.71 -7.05
CA VAL A 17 -1.81 -3.27 -6.24
C VAL A 17 -1.68 -4.24 -5.09
N GLU A 18 -0.51 -4.83 -4.96
CA GLU A 18 -0.20 -5.83 -3.95
C GLU A 18 0.80 -5.26 -2.95
N ILE A 19 0.46 -5.41 -1.67
CA ILE A 19 1.38 -5.16 -0.57
C ILE A 19 1.64 -6.51 0.10
N PRO A 20 2.87 -7.03 0.04
CA PRO A 20 3.18 -8.37 0.54
C PRO A 20 2.99 -8.46 2.05
N ALA A 21 2.72 -9.68 2.52
CA ALA A 21 2.73 -10.01 3.95
C ALA A 21 4.13 -9.76 4.54
N ALA A 22 4.18 -9.28 5.78
CA ALA A 22 5.42 -8.99 6.50
C ALA A 22 5.22 -9.17 8.01
N ASP A 23 6.28 -9.53 8.74
CA ASP A 23 6.27 -9.67 10.21
C ASP A 23 5.16 -10.60 10.75
N GLY A 24 4.79 -11.64 9.98
CA GLY A 24 3.70 -12.56 10.34
C GLY A 24 2.28 -11.97 10.21
N GLN A 25 2.16 -10.74 9.69
CA GLN A 25 0.89 -10.06 9.40
C GLN A 25 0.50 -10.23 7.93
N PRO A 26 -0.80 -10.26 7.61
CA PRO A 26 -1.28 -10.47 6.25
C PRO A 26 -0.85 -9.34 5.30
N GLY A 27 -0.82 -9.68 4.01
CA GLY A 27 -0.69 -8.70 2.94
C GLY A 27 -2.02 -8.02 2.62
N LEU A 28 -1.99 -7.08 1.68
CA LEU A 28 -3.17 -6.36 1.21
C LEU A 28 -3.18 -6.33 -0.32
N THR A 29 -4.34 -6.59 -0.91
CA THR A 29 -4.55 -6.47 -2.36
C THR A 29 -5.68 -5.47 -2.60
N LEU A 30 -5.39 -4.45 -3.39
CA LEU A 30 -6.33 -3.42 -3.80
C LEU A 30 -6.42 -3.36 -5.32
N THR A 31 -7.46 -2.72 -5.83
CA THR A 31 -7.74 -2.67 -7.26
C THR A 31 -8.00 -1.21 -7.66
N TRP A 32 -7.24 -0.70 -8.64
CA TRP A 32 -7.21 0.72 -8.99
C TRP A 32 -7.52 0.96 -10.47
N PRO A 33 -8.01 2.17 -10.85
CA PRO A 33 -8.28 2.49 -12.25
C PRO A 33 -7.02 2.73 -13.11
N ILE A 34 -5.84 2.87 -12.50
CA ILE A 34 -4.56 3.09 -13.20
C ILE A 34 -3.45 2.23 -12.56
N PRO A 35 -2.33 1.96 -13.27
CA PRO A 35 -1.18 1.28 -12.67
C PRO A 35 -0.53 2.14 -11.59
N THR A 36 -0.55 1.65 -10.34
CA THR A 36 -0.01 2.36 -9.17
C THR A 36 0.96 1.52 -8.33
N GLN A 37 1.25 0.27 -8.71
CA GLN A 37 2.18 -0.64 -7.99
C GLN A 37 3.53 0.02 -7.63
N PRO A 38 4.24 0.73 -8.55
CA PRO A 38 5.53 1.33 -8.21
C PRO A 38 5.45 2.37 -7.08
N ALA A 39 4.32 3.08 -6.96
CA ALA A 39 4.13 4.04 -5.89
C ALA A 39 3.92 3.33 -4.54
N ALA A 40 3.18 2.21 -4.52
CA ALA A 40 3.05 1.37 -3.33
C ALA A 40 4.39 0.76 -2.91
N ASP A 41 5.17 0.24 -3.86
CA ASP A 41 6.52 -0.31 -3.61
C ASP A 41 7.45 0.74 -3.00
N GLN A 42 7.40 1.98 -3.53
CA GLN A 42 8.14 3.10 -2.95
C GLN A 42 7.70 3.40 -1.51
N GLY A 43 6.40 3.38 -1.23
CA GLY A 43 5.86 3.57 0.12
C GLY A 43 6.39 2.51 1.09
N ILE A 44 6.37 1.23 0.68
CA ILE A 44 6.91 0.12 1.46
C ILE A 44 8.39 0.33 1.75
N LEU A 45 9.20 0.64 0.73
CA LEU A 45 10.64 0.80 0.86
C LEU A 45 11.02 1.96 1.79
N LEU A 46 10.31 3.09 1.71
CA LEU A 46 10.55 4.21 2.62
C LEU A 46 10.15 3.88 4.07
N ALA A 47 9.10 3.10 4.28
CA ALA A 47 8.72 2.63 5.61
C ALA A 47 9.76 1.63 6.16
N GLU A 48 10.19 0.66 5.36
CA GLU A 48 11.21 -0.34 5.73
C GLU A 48 12.54 0.33 6.10
N SER A 49 13.02 1.27 5.28
CA SER A 49 14.27 1.98 5.57
C SER A 49 14.19 2.80 6.86
N TRP A 50 13.01 3.32 7.24
CA TRP A 50 12.83 3.97 8.53
C TRP A 50 12.86 2.97 9.69
N LEU A 51 12.15 1.85 9.53
CA LEU A 51 12.11 0.76 10.52
C LEU A 51 13.48 0.11 10.74
N ALA A 52 14.32 0.04 9.71
CA ALA A 52 15.69 -0.48 9.77
C ALA A 52 16.66 0.51 10.45
N GLY A 53 16.24 1.75 10.73
CA GLY A 53 17.11 2.80 11.25
C GLY A 53 18.10 3.34 10.21
N GLU A 54 17.87 3.09 8.93
CA GLU A 54 18.78 3.43 7.83
C GLU A 54 18.62 4.85 7.30
N ALA A 55 17.60 5.60 7.74
CA ALA A 55 17.69 7.04 7.52
C ALA A 55 17.18 7.87 8.68
N ASP A 56 17.76 9.06 8.72
CA ASP A 56 17.59 10.05 9.76
C ASP A 56 16.22 10.75 9.67
N GLY A 57 15.81 11.28 10.82
CA GLY A 57 14.63 12.13 10.93
C GLY A 57 13.34 11.41 11.33
N TYR A 58 12.27 12.20 11.41
CA TYR A 58 10.98 11.73 11.86
C TYR A 58 10.26 10.91 10.79
N LEU A 59 9.48 9.92 11.23
CA LEU A 59 8.64 9.11 10.36
C LEU A 59 7.78 9.94 9.40
N TRP A 60 7.18 11.02 9.93
CA TRP A 60 6.30 11.90 9.15
C TRP A 60 7.03 12.60 8.01
N THR A 61 8.33 12.89 8.14
CA THR A 61 9.12 13.58 7.12
C THR A 61 9.29 12.70 5.88
N ARG A 62 9.55 11.40 6.08
CA ARG A 62 9.61 10.39 5.00
C ARG A 62 8.28 10.26 4.26
N LEU A 63 7.17 10.21 5.02
CA LEU A 63 5.83 10.15 4.45
C LEU A 63 5.55 11.39 3.57
N VAL A 64 5.80 12.59 4.11
CA VAL A 64 5.53 13.84 3.37
C VAL A 64 6.41 13.97 2.13
N HIS A 65 7.71 13.64 2.21
CA HIS A 65 8.62 13.71 1.07
C HIS A 65 8.24 12.73 -0.05
N GLY A 66 7.99 11.45 0.25
CA GLY A 66 7.56 10.51 -0.80
C GLY A 66 6.19 10.89 -1.39
N ARG A 67 5.28 11.41 -0.57
CA ARG A 67 3.94 11.84 -1.01
C ARG A 67 3.97 12.98 -2.03
N ILE A 68 4.91 13.92 -1.91
CA ILE A 68 4.99 15.07 -2.83
C ILE A 68 5.60 14.72 -4.19
N GLU A 69 6.29 13.58 -4.31
CA GLU A 69 6.83 13.09 -5.59
C GLU A 69 5.72 12.63 -6.56
N HIS A 70 4.53 12.31 -6.03
CA HIS A 70 3.38 11.91 -6.82
C HIS A 70 2.43 13.10 -7.03
N MET A 71 2.28 13.51 -8.30
CA MET A 71 1.34 14.57 -8.70
C MET A 71 -0.10 14.08 -8.82
N ASP A 72 -0.31 12.80 -9.12
CA ASP A 72 -1.65 12.21 -9.24
C ASP A 72 -2.14 11.58 -7.93
N ASN A 73 -3.44 11.75 -7.66
CA ASN A 73 -4.05 11.30 -6.41
C ASN A 73 -3.99 9.78 -6.23
N TRP A 74 -4.05 9.01 -7.31
CA TRP A 74 -4.08 7.56 -7.24
C TRP A 74 -2.71 6.99 -6.83
N ARG A 75 -1.61 7.42 -7.47
CA ARG A 75 -0.25 7.02 -7.06
C ARG A 75 0.08 7.54 -5.67
N ARG A 76 -0.33 8.77 -5.33
CA ARG A 76 -0.14 9.29 -3.97
C ARG A 76 -0.81 8.42 -2.91
N MET A 77 -2.06 8.02 -3.14
CA MET A 77 -2.77 7.17 -2.19
C MET A 77 -2.20 5.75 -2.16
N ALA A 78 -1.77 5.18 -3.29
CA ALA A 78 -1.08 3.90 -3.32
C ALA A 78 0.23 3.92 -2.53
N PHE A 79 1.02 5.00 -2.65
CA PHE A 79 2.19 5.26 -1.81
C PHE A 79 1.83 5.32 -0.31
N GLU A 80 0.84 6.13 0.06
CA GLU A 80 0.40 6.28 1.44
C GLU A 80 -0.05 4.94 2.04
N ILE A 81 -0.78 4.13 1.29
CA ILE A 81 -1.24 2.81 1.72
C ILE A 81 -0.05 1.86 1.86
N GLY A 82 0.86 1.77 0.89
CA GLY A 82 2.07 0.95 0.99
C GLY A 82 2.91 1.28 2.23
N PHE A 83 3.09 2.57 2.50
CA PHE A 83 3.83 3.07 3.66
C PHE A 83 3.16 2.72 4.99
N LEU A 84 1.87 3.04 5.14
CA LEU A 84 1.14 2.84 6.40
C LEU A 84 0.86 1.36 6.68
N THR A 85 0.55 0.57 5.64
CA THR A 85 0.39 -0.89 5.75
C THR A 85 1.65 -1.53 6.29
N ARG A 86 2.83 -1.16 5.78
CA ARG A 86 4.10 -1.74 6.26
C ARG A 86 4.37 -1.42 7.74
N LEU A 87 4.07 -0.19 8.17
CA LEU A 87 4.15 0.17 9.59
C LEU A 87 3.18 -0.65 10.44
N GLN A 88 1.94 -0.83 9.96
CA GLN A 88 0.92 -1.58 10.66
C GLN A 88 1.27 -3.07 10.79
N GLN A 89 1.87 -3.65 9.75
CA GLN A 89 2.41 -5.01 9.77
C GLN A 89 3.49 -5.13 10.85
N ARG A 90 4.45 -4.20 10.86
CA ARG A 90 5.53 -4.21 11.85
C ARG A 90 5.04 -4.01 13.30
N LEU A 91 4.01 -3.19 13.49
CA LEU A 91 3.40 -2.94 14.80
C LEU A 91 2.47 -4.06 15.27
N GLY A 92 2.16 -5.04 14.41
CA GLY A 92 1.28 -6.17 14.72
C GLY A 92 -0.20 -5.77 14.89
N ARG A 93 -0.68 -4.78 14.12
CA ARG A 93 -2.04 -4.20 14.29
C ARG A 93 -2.93 -4.29 13.04
N MET A 94 -2.75 -5.30 12.18
CA MET A 94 -3.69 -5.49 11.06
C MET A 94 -5.09 -5.85 11.60
N PRO A 95 -6.18 -5.21 11.14
CA PRO A 95 -7.53 -5.69 11.44
C PRO A 95 -7.71 -7.09 10.86
N GLU A 96 -8.37 -7.97 11.62
CA GLU A 96 -8.80 -9.30 11.19
C GLU A 96 -9.81 -9.25 10.04
#